data_AF-A0A3B3Y5Z6-F1
#
_entry.id   AF-A0A3B3Y5Z6-F1
#
_cell.length_a   1.000
_cell.length_b   1.000
_cell.length_c   1.000
_cell.angle_alpha   90.00
_cell.angle_beta   90.00
_cell.angle_gamma   90.00
#
_symmetry.space_group_name_H-M   'P 1'
#
loop_
_entity.id
_entity.type
_entity.pdbx_description
1 polymer ?
#
loop_
_entity_poly.entity_id
_entity_poly.type
_entity_poly.pdbx_seq_one_letter_code
_entity_poly.pdbx_strand_id
1 'polypeptide(L)'
;MQGEAGAEGPAGKTGPVGPQGPPGKPGPEGLRGIPGPVVRHCLQACKGHPGLIGLIGPPGEQGEKGDRGLPGPQGTPGGKGDSGISGASGPLGPPGPPGLPGPQGPKGAKGSSGPAGPKGDTGSIGPPGPPGPPGEVIQPLPIQSPKKTKRSSDMQSDAAGAFADYGEGMEDIFGSLNNLKQDIERMKYPMGTQNNPARTCKDLQLCHPEFPDGEYWIDPNQGCSGDSFKVYCNFTAGGETCIYPDKKSNGVRISSWPKETPGSWFSEFKRGKIFSYVDADGNSINMVQMTFLRLLTASARQNFTYSCHQSVAWHDAASDSHDKALRFLGANDEEMSFDNNPFLQAISDGCSTRNGYGKTVMELNTPKIDQVPIVDVMLTDFGDPNQKFGFEVGPVCFLG
;
A
#
# COMPACT_ATOMS: atom_id res chain seq x y z
N MET A 1 36.84 -74.67 -15.29
CA MET A 1 36.93 -73.68 -16.39
C MET A 1 36.03 -72.53 -16.04
N GLN A 2 36.60 -71.35 -15.81
CA GLN A 2 35.87 -70.14 -15.49
C GLN A 2 35.28 -69.60 -16.81
N GLY A 3 33.95 -69.44 -16.89
CA GLY A 3 33.28 -68.91 -18.07
C GLY A 3 33.56 -67.42 -18.22
N GLU A 4 33.93 -66.99 -19.42
CA GLU A 4 34.14 -65.58 -19.76
C GLU A 4 32.86 -64.77 -19.54
N ALA A 5 33.00 -63.56 -19.00
CA ALA A 5 31.90 -62.62 -18.84
C ALA A 5 31.38 -62.18 -20.22
N GLY A 6 30.06 -62.26 -20.41
CA GLY A 6 29.40 -61.80 -21.64
C GLY A 6 29.64 -60.30 -21.87
N ALA A 7 29.90 -59.94 -23.13
CA ALA A 7 30.17 -58.56 -23.53
C ALA A 7 29.01 -57.61 -23.18
N GLU A 8 29.34 -56.41 -22.70
CA GLU A 8 28.39 -55.35 -22.38
C GLU A 8 27.64 -54.91 -23.66
N GLY A 9 26.32 -54.77 -23.56
CA GLY A 9 25.48 -54.35 -24.69
C GLY A 9 25.80 -52.91 -25.14
N PRO A 10 25.58 -52.56 -26.43
CA PRO A 10 25.88 -51.22 -26.93
C PRO A 10 25.02 -50.16 -26.24
N ALA A 11 25.62 -48.98 -25.98
CA ALA A 11 24.95 -47.84 -25.37
C ALA A 11 23.75 -47.36 -26.20
N GLY A 12 22.66 -47.02 -25.52
CA GLY A 12 21.45 -46.48 -26.15
C GLY A 12 21.72 -45.16 -26.88
N LYS A 13 21.06 -44.96 -28.03
CA LYS A 13 21.22 -43.76 -28.86
C LYS A 13 20.62 -42.54 -28.16
N THR A 14 21.34 -41.41 -28.15
CA THR A 14 20.84 -40.13 -27.61
C THR A 14 19.59 -39.67 -28.38
N GLY A 15 18.54 -39.26 -27.66
CA GLY A 15 17.31 -38.75 -28.27
C GLY A 15 17.52 -37.47 -29.08
N PRO A 16 16.63 -37.15 -30.04
CA PRO A 16 16.73 -35.93 -30.85
C PRO A 16 16.58 -34.67 -30.00
N VAL A 17 17.25 -33.59 -30.43
CA VAL A 17 17.14 -32.26 -29.80
C VAL A 17 15.71 -31.72 -30.00
N GLY A 18 15.12 -31.17 -28.94
CA GLY A 18 13.77 -30.60 -28.99
C GLY A 18 13.66 -29.39 -29.94
N PRO A 19 12.47 -29.10 -30.48
CA PRO A 19 12.27 -27.97 -31.39
C PRO A 19 12.53 -26.63 -30.70
N GLN A 20 13.01 -25.64 -31.48
CA GLN A 20 13.21 -24.27 -31.01
C GLN A 20 11.85 -23.64 -30.65
N GLY A 21 11.78 -22.95 -29.52
CA GLY A 21 10.58 -22.25 -29.07
C GLY A 21 10.14 -21.13 -30.04
N PRO A 22 8.85 -20.74 -30.02
CA PRO A 22 8.33 -19.71 -30.91
C PRO A 22 8.96 -18.33 -30.60
N PRO A 23 9.05 -17.42 -31.60
CA PRO A 23 9.47 -16.04 -31.38
C PRO A 23 8.58 -15.33 -30.36
N GLY A 24 9.17 -14.44 -29.56
CA GLY A 24 8.45 -13.60 -28.60
C GLY A 24 7.40 -12.71 -29.28
N LYS A 25 6.29 -12.45 -28.59
CA LYS A 25 5.21 -11.60 -29.12
C LYS A 25 5.68 -10.15 -29.30
N PRO A 26 5.24 -9.43 -30.34
CA PRO A 26 5.44 -7.99 -30.46
C PRO A 26 4.91 -7.25 -29.22
N GLY A 27 5.63 -6.22 -28.77
CA GLY A 27 5.18 -5.39 -27.64
C GLY A 27 3.87 -4.66 -27.96
N PRO A 28 3.08 -4.29 -26.94
CA PRO A 28 1.82 -3.58 -27.13
C PRO A 28 2.04 -2.20 -27.76
N GLU A 29 1.13 -1.78 -28.64
CA GLU A 29 1.12 -0.41 -29.17
C GLU A 29 0.88 0.60 -28.03
N GLY A 30 1.63 1.70 -28.07
CA GLY A 30 1.53 2.76 -27.06
C GLY A 30 0.14 3.41 -27.05
N LEU A 31 -0.33 3.77 -25.85
CA LEU A 31 -1.64 4.41 -25.67
C LEU A 31 -1.71 5.77 -26.38
N ARG A 32 -2.79 5.99 -27.14
CA ARG A 32 -3.06 7.25 -27.83
C ARG A 32 -3.46 8.33 -26.81
N GLY A 33 -2.83 9.49 -26.88
CA GLY A 33 -3.07 10.60 -25.96
C GLY A 33 -4.53 11.08 -25.94
N ILE A 34 -4.99 11.48 -24.76
CA ILE A 34 -6.37 11.88 -24.47
C ILE A 34 -6.63 13.27 -25.10
N PRO A 35 -7.69 13.47 -25.90
CA PRO A 35 -8.06 14.80 -26.39
C PRO A 35 -8.49 15.73 -25.25
N GLY A 36 -7.98 16.97 -25.22
CA GLY A 36 -8.33 17.97 -24.20
C GLY A 36 -9.78 18.47 -24.30
N PRO A 37 -10.36 18.99 -23.21
CA PRO A 37 -11.77 19.37 -23.15
C PRO A 37 -12.08 20.64 -23.95
N VAL A 38 -13.23 20.64 -24.63
CA VAL A 38 -13.73 21.78 -25.44
C VAL A 38 -14.38 22.81 -24.51
N VAL A 39 -13.73 23.97 -24.33
CA VAL A 39 -14.31 25.12 -23.61
C VAL A 39 -14.95 26.06 -24.63
N ARG A 40 -16.27 26.26 -24.51
CA ARG A 40 -17.03 27.26 -25.28
C ARG A 40 -16.96 28.61 -24.56
N HIS A 41 -16.66 29.66 -25.34
CA HIS A 41 -16.78 31.10 -25.06
C HIS A 41 -15.79 31.75 -24.07
N CYS A 42 -14.80 32.47 -24.61
CA CYS A 42 -14.57 33.89 -24.32
C CYS A 42 -13.62 34.53 -25.38
N LEU A 43 -13.84 35.81 -25.67
CA LEU A 43 -13.26 36.59 -26.77
C LEU A 43 -11.78 36.98 -26.52
N GLN A 44 -11.01 36.87 -27.61
CA GLN A 44 -9.74 37.54 -27.96
C GLN A 44 -8.48 37.39 -27.05
N ALA A 45 -7.43 36.86 -27.71
CA ALA A 45 -6.00 36.87 -27.38
C ALA A 45 -5.51 36.02 -26.18
N CYS A 46 -5.42 34.70 -26.38
CA CYS A 46 -4.44 33.83 -25.70
C CYS A 46 -3.93 32.77 -26.70
N LYS A 47 -2.70 32.91 -27.19
CA LYS A 47 -1.97 31.84 -27.89
C LYS A 47 -1.43 30.88 -26.82
N GLY A 48 -1.96 29.65 -26.80
CA GLY A 48 -1.60 28.60 -25.85
C GLY A 48 -0.19 28.06 -26.05
N HIS A 49 0.42 27.61 -24.95
CA HIS A 49 1.67 26.86 -24.93
C HIS A 49 1.46 25.45 -25.51
N PRO A 50 2.41 24.90 -26.30
CA PRO A 50 2.38 23.50 -26.69
C PRO A 50 2.50 22.58 -25.46
N GLY A 51 1.67 21.54 -25.38
CA GLY A 51 1.71 20.55 -24.31
C GLY A 51 3.03 19.77 -24.26
N LEU A 52 3.42 19.34 -23.05
CA LEU A 52 4.62 18.52 -22.84
C LEU A 52 4.54 17.21 -23.64
N ILE A 53 5.62 16.91 -24.35
CA ILE A 53 5.84 15.64 -25.05
C ILE A 53 5.96 14.54 -24.00
N GLY A 54 5.17 13.46 -24.16
CA GLY A 54 5.19 12.31 -23.24
C GLY A 54 6.56 11.64 -23.18
N LEU A 55 6.98 11.26 -21.97
CA LEU A 55 8.23 10.55 -21.72
C LEU A 55 8.22 9.18 -22.42
N ILE A 56 9.34 8.83 -23.06
CA ILE A 56 9.58 7.52 -23.69
C ILE A 56 9.43 6.43 -22.62
N GLY A 57 8.59 5.43 -22.89
CA GLY A 57 8.39 4.30 -21.98
C GLY A 57 9.67 3.49 -21.76
N PRO A 58 9.87 2.90 -20.57
CA PRO A 58 11.08 2.13 -20.26
C PRO A 58 11.23 0.92 -21.20
N PRO A 59 12.47 0.45 -21.48
CA PRO A 59 12.71 -0.76 -22.25
C PRO A 59 11.97 -1.97 -21.64
N GLY A 60 11.31 -2.77 -22.49
CA GLY A 60 10.57 -3.94 -22.04
C GLY A 60 11.46 -5.00 -21.36
N GLU A 61 10.91 -5.71 -20.39
CA GLU A 61 11.65 -6.72 -19.63
C GLU A 61 12.09 -7.91 -20.50
N GLN A 62 13.26 -8.47 -20.15
CA GLN A 62 13.82 -9.64 -20.82
C GLN A 62 12.90 -10.86 -20.60
N GLY A 63 12.42 -11.45 -21.69
CA GLY A 63 11.54 -12.62 -21.63
C GLY A 63 12.13 -13.79 -20.85
N GLU A 64 11.29 -14.50 -20.10
CA GLU A 64 11.69 -15.63 -19.26
C GLU A 64 12.34 -16.75 -20.09
N LYS A 65 13.37 -17.36 -19.49
CA LYS A 65 14.10 -18.49 -20.07
C LYS A 65 13.17 -19.72 -20.05
N GLY A 66 12.83 -20.23 -21.23
CA GLY A 66 11.95 -21.40 -21.36
C GLY A 66 12.43 -22.61 -20.55
N ASP A 67 11.46 -23.35 -19.99
CA ASP A 67 11.70 -24.50 -19.13
C ASP A 67 12.42 -25.65 -19.85
N ARG A 68 13.24 -26.38 -19.08
CA ARG A 68 13.97 -27.55 -19.56
C ARG A 68 12.98 -28.70 -19.79
N GLY A 69 12.93 -29.22 -21.02
CA GLY A 69 12.06 -30.35 -21.39
C GLY A 69 12.25 -31.57 -20.48
N LEU A 70 11.14 -32.27 -20.21
CA LEU A 70 11.10 -33.46 -19.37
C LEU A 70 11.99 -34.59 -19.95
N PRO A 71 12.66 -35.41 -19.10
CA PRO A 71 13.39 -36.58 -19.55
C PRO A 71 12.46 -37.57 -20.29
N GLY A 72 12.91 -38.11 -21.42
CA GLY A 72 12.14 -39.09 -22.19
C GLY A 72 11.87 -40.37 -21.38
N PRO A 73 10.76 -41.09 -21.65
CA PRO A 73 10.42 -42.31 -20.94
C PRO A 73 11.47 -43.40 -21.16
N GLN A 74 11.75 -44.18 -20.11
CA GLN A 74 12.69 -45.30 -20.13
C GLN A 74 12.20 -46.40 -21.09
N GLY A 75 13.10 -46.86 -21.98
CA GLY A 75 12.79 -47.91 -22.95
C GLY A 75 12.39 -49.23 -22.29
N THR A 76 11.41 -49.93 -22.87
CA THR A 76 10.96 -51.23 -22.38
C THR A 76 12.06 -52.30 -22.59
N PRO A 77 12.32 -53.18 -21.60
CA PRO A 77 13.27 -54.28 -21.77
C PRO A 77 12.84 -55.23 -22.90
N GLY A 78 13.78 -55.63 -23.76
CA GLY A 78 13.55 -56.60 -24.83
C GLY A 78 13.17 -57.99 -24.28
N GLY A 79 12.26 -58.68 -24.96
CA GLY A 79 11.80 -60.01 -24.57
C GLY A 79 12.94 -61.03 -24.56
N LYS A 80 13.07 -61.77 -23.45
CA LYS A 80 14.02 -62.88 -23.29
C LYS A 80 13.52 -64.08 -24.11
N GLY A 81 14.38 -64.61 -24.98
CA GLY A 81 14.07 -65.80 -25.78
C GLY A 81 13.94 -67.07 -24.91
N ASP A 82 13.02 -67.94 -25.28
CA ASP A 82 12.80 -69.24 -24.63
C ASP A 82 13.93 -70.22 -24.96
N SER A 83 14.47 -70.89 -23.94
CA SER A 83 14.97 -72.29 -24.00
C SER A 83 15.44 -72.81 -22.64
N GLY A 84 14.98 -74.01 -22.30
CA GLY A 84 15.72 -75.00 -21.50
C GLY A 84 15.29 -75.19 -20.03
N ILE A 85 14.48 -76.23 -19.76
CA ILE A 85 14.28 -76.80 -18.42
C ILE A 85 15.53 -77.55 -17.95
N SER A 86 16.14 -77.15 -16.83
CA SER A 86 17.06 -77.98 -16.03
C SER A 86 17.43 -77.37 -14.66
N GLY A 87 17.28 -78.17 -13.60
CA GLY A 87 18.04 -78.13 -12.34
C GLY A 87 17.57 -77.20 -11.22
N ALA A 88 17.03 -77.78 -10.13
CA ALA A 88 16.76 -77.05 -8.89
C ALA A 88 18.08 -76.53 -8.27
N SER A 89 18.22 -75.20 -8.18
CA SER A 89 19.37 -74.52 -7.58
C SER A 89 19.02 -74.00 -6.18
N GLY A 90 19.99 -74.07 -5.27
CA GLY A 90 19.85 -73.79 -3.83
C GLY A 90 19.44 -72.36 -3.49
N PRO A 91 19.13 -72.09 -2.20
CA PRO A 91 18.56 -70.82 -1.76
C PRO A 91 19.47 -69.64 -2.08
N LEU A 92 18.87 -68.57 -2.62
CA LEU A 92 19.57 -67.33 -2.96
C LEU A 92 20.18 -66.69 -1.71
N GLY A 93 21.46 -66.29 -1.82
CA GLY A 93 22.10 -65.42 -0.84
C GLY A 93 21.47 -64.01 -0.82
N PRO A 94 21.61 -63.26 0.28
CA PRO A 94 21.01 -61.93 0.42
C PRO A 94 21.54 -60.95 -0.65
N PRO A 95 20.71 -60.02 -1.15
CA PRO A 95 21.12 -59.03 -2.15
C PRO A 95 22.27 -58.16 -1.66
N GLY A 96 23.25 -57.90 -2.53
CA GLY A 96 24.35 -56.97 -2.24
C GLY A 96 23.86 -55.51 -2.12
N PRO A 97 24.62 -54.64 -1.43
CA PRO A 97 24.24 -53.24 -1.24
C PRO A 97 24.19 -52.47 -2.57
N PRO A 98 23.31 -51.45 -2.69
CA PRO A 98 23.22 -50.61 -3.89
C PRO A 98 24.54 -49.91 -4.23
N GLY A 99 24.88 -49.89 -5.53
CA GLY A 99 26.08 -49.21 -6.03
C GLY A 99 26.02 -47.69 -5.85
N LEU A 100 27.19 -47.07 -5.65
CA LEU A 100 27.32 -45.62 -5.47
C LEU A 100 26.90 -44.84 -6.74
N PRO A 101 26.25 -43.66 -6.60
CA PRO A 101 25.88 -42.82 -7.73
C PRO A 101 27.09 -42.39 -8.58
N GLY A 102 26.94 -42.43 -9.91
CA GLY A 102 27.99 -42.03 -10.84
C GLY A 102 28.32 -40.52 -10.77
N PRO A 103 29.54 -40.11 -11.17
CA PRO A 103 29.98 -38.72 -11.08
C PRO A 103 29.19 -37.79 -11.99
N GLN A 104 29.05 -36.53 -11.55
CA GLN A 104 28.31 -35.48 -12.24
C GLN A 104 28.96 -35.10 -13.57
N GLY A 105 28.18 -35.06 -14.65
CA GLY A 105 28.65 -34.68 -15.99
C GLY A 105 29.12 -33.22 -16.09
N PRO A 106 30.04 -32.90 -17.03
CA PRO A 106 30.64 -31.57 -17.15
C PRO A 106 29.62 -30.50 -17.55
N LYS A 107 29.83 -29.28 -17.03
CA LYS A 107 29.00 -28.10 -17.26
C LYS A 107 29.11 -27.62 -18.71
N GLY A 108 27.96 -27.47 -19.39
CA GLY A 108 27.91 -27.00 -20.79
C GLY A 108 28.43 -25.57 -20.98
N ALA A 109 29.02 -25.30 -22.15
CA ALA A 109 29.63 -24.02 -22.49
C ALA A 109 28.64 -22.85 -22.54
N LYS A 110 29.09 -21.67 -22.12
CA LYS A 110 28.31 -20.42 -22.09
C LYS A 110 28.06 -19.92 -23.52
N GLY A 111 26.80 -19.68 -23.87
CA GLY A 111 26.43 -19.13 -25.19
C GLY A 111 27.01 -17.73 -25.43
N SER A 112 27.40 -17.44 -26.67
CA SER A 112 27.98 -16.17 -27.09
C SER A 112 26.97 -15.02 -27.05
N SER A 113 27.36 -13.88 -26.49
CA SER A 113 26.57 -12.64 -26.48
C SER A 113 26.31 -12.14 -27.91
N GLY A 114 25.08 -11.71 -28.19
CA GLY A 114 24.71 -11.11 -29.47
C GLY A 114 25.39 -9.75 -29.72
N PRO A 115 25.50 -9.30 -30.98
CA PRO A 115 26.15 -8.04 -31.32
C PRO A 115 25.37 -6.82 -30.79
N ALA A 116 26.10 -5.77 -30.41
CA ALA A 116 25.52 -4.52 -29.93
C ALA A 116 24.76 -3.78 -31.04
N GLY A 117 23.59 -3.23 -30.70
CA GLY A 117 22.77 -2.45 -31.63
C GLY A 117 23.46 -1.13 -32.06
N PRO A 118 23.10 -0.57 -33.23
CA PRO A 118 23.71 0.64 -33.74
C PRO A 118 23.41 1.85 -32.83
N LYS A 119 24.41 2.70 -32.62
CA LYS A 119 24.33 3.93 -31.84
C LYS A 119 23.44 4.94 -32.57
N GLY A 120 22.40 5.46 -31.91
CA GLY A 120 21.52 6.47 -32.48
C GLY A 120 22.25 7.80 -32.73
N ASP A 121 21.93 8.45 -33.86
CA ASP A 121 22.53 9.71 -34.25
C ASP A 121 22.17 10.85 -33.29
N THR A 122 23.14 11.73 -33.02
CA THR A 122 22.98 12.87 -32.12
C THR A 122 22.13 13.95 -32.79
N GLY A 123 20.99 14.31 -32.18
CA GLY A 123 20.12 15.37 -32.67
C GLY A 123 20.84 16.73 -32.74
N SER A 124 20.53 17.52 -33.78
CA SER A 124 21.13 18.83 -33.99
C SER A 124 20.69 19.86 -32.93
N ILE A 125 21.63 20.72 -32.52
CA ILE A 125 21.40 21.81 -31.56
C ILE A 125 20.43 22.82 -32.18
N GLY A 126 19.33 23.13 -31.47
CA GLY A 126 18.34 24.11 -31.91
C GLY A 126 18.91 25.55 -31.93
N PRO A 127 18.40 26.44 -32.79
CA PRO A 127 18.89 27.81 -32.90
C PRO A 127 18.61 28.63 -31.62
N PRO A 128 19.45 29.63 -31.28
CA PRO A 128 19.23 30.53 -30.15
C PRO A 128 17.90 31.28 -30.28
N GLY A 129 17.18 31.41 -29.16
CA GLY A 129 15.92 32.17 -29.10
C GLY A 129 16.12 33.67 -29.39
N PRO A 130 15.09 34.37 -29.89
CA PRO A 130 15.17 35.79 -30.19
C PRO A 130 15.34 36.64 -28.91
N PRO A 131 16.02 37.80 -28.97
CA PRO A 131 16.14 38.73 -27.85
C PRO A 131 14.78 39.21 -27.34
N GLY A 132 14.63 39.30 -26.02
CA GLY A 132 13.41 39.81 -25.38
C GLY A 132 13.13 41.28 -25.70
N PRO A 133 11.87 41.73 -25.58
CA PRO A 133 11.49 43.12 -25.85
C PRO A 133 12.12 44.11 -24.85
N PRO A 134 12.44 45.35 -25.27
CA PRO A 134 12.97 46.38 -24.36
C PRO A 134 11.97 46.74 -23.27
N GLY A 135 12.46 46.83 -22.02
CA GLY A 135 11.65 47.18 -20.86
C GLY A 135 11.06 48.60 -20.95
N GLU A 136 9.77 48.71 -20.64
CA GLU A 136 9.05 49.98 -20.54
C GLU A 136 9.56 50.78 -19.34
N VAL A 137 10.00 52.00 -19.64
CA VAL A 137 10.53 52.97 -18.69
C VAL A 137 9.37 53.56 -17.89
N ILE A 138 9.23 53.15 -16.63
CA ILE A 138 8.44 53.90 -15.66
C ILE A 138 9.28 55.13 -15.26
N GLN A 139 8.69 56.29 -15.51
CA GLN A 139 9.21 57.62 -15.26
C GLN A 139 9.63 57.84 -13.80
N PRO A 140 10.76 58.51 -13.56
CA PRO A 140 10.92 59.42 -12.44
C PRO A 140 11.03 60.87 -12.96
N LEU A 141 10.19 61.76 -12.46
CA LEU A 141 10.28 63.22 -12.64
C LEU A 141 10.27 63.88 -11.24
N PRO A 142 10.85 65.07 -11.05
CA PRO A 142 12.27 65.37 -11.22
C PRO A 142 12.84 66.14 -10.01
N ILE A 143 14.10 65.88 -9.65
CA ILE A 143 14.85 66.70 -8.70
C ILE A 143 15.21 68.03 -9.40
N GLN A 144 14.57 69.12 -8.97
CA GLN A 144 15.05 70.47 -9.24
C GLN A 144 15.75 71.03 -7.99
N SER A 145 17.07 71.13 -8.07
CA SER A 145 17.87 71.97 -7.17
C SER A 145 17.88 73.42 -7.63
N PRO A 146 17.78 74.42 -6.74
CA PRO A 146 18.33 75.73 -6.99
C PRO A 146 19.58 75.98 -6.12
N LYS A 147 20.60 76.60 -6.73
CA LYS A 147 21.78 77.14 -6.07
C LYS A 147 21.54 78.59 -5.61
N LYS A 148 22.34 79.00 -4.59
CA LYS A 148 22.60 80.35 -4.01
C LYS A 148 21.61 80.72 -2.88
N THR A 149 21.98 81.25 -1.71
CA THR A 149 23.10 82.13 -1.32
C THR A 149 23.18 82.23 0.22
N LYS A 150 24.41 82.20 0.77
CA LYS A 150 24.92 82.92 1.96
C LYS A 150 23.91 83.63 2.90
N ARG A 151 23.79 83.18 4.16
CA ARG A 151 24.08 83.96 5.40
C ARG A 151 23.55 83.31 6.69
N SER A 152 24.41 83.40 7.71
CA SER A 152 24.12 83.64 9.14
C SER A 152 23.57 82.51 10.01
N SER A 153 24.20 82.44 11.18
CA SER A 153 23.77 81.85 12.44
C SER A 153 22.30 82.08 12.74
N ASP A 154 21.65 81.08 13.36
CA ASP A 154 21.30 81.15 14.78
C ASP A 154 20.86 79.76 15.30
N MET A 155 21.36 79.41 16.49
CA MET A 155 20.81 78.34 17.31
C MET A 155 19.38 78.69 17.69
N GLN A 156 18.39 77.83 17.43
CA GLN A 156 17.25 77.70 18.33
C GLN A 156 16.51 76.37 18.08
N SER A 157 16.45 75.58 19.14
CA SER A 157 15.39 74.63 19.53
C SER A 157 14.54 73.96 18.44
N ASP A 158 14.62 72.63 18.34
CA ASP A 158 13.44 71.76 18.35
C ASP A 158 13.85 70.29 18.59
N ALA A 159 14.27 70.02 19.83
CA ALA A 159 14.47 68.67 20.36
C ALA A 159 13.13 68.10 20.87
N ALA A 160 12.14 67.94 19.99
CA ALA A 160 10.85 67.34 20.33
C ALA A 160 10.22 66.47 19.23
N GLY A 161 10.90 66.28 18.08
CA GLY A 161 10.39 65.44 16.98
C GLY A 161 11.05 64.06 16.84
N ALA A 162 12.22 63.85 17.43
CA ALA A 162 13.01 62.62 17.25
C ALA A 162 12.71 61.50 18.27
N PHE A 163 11.77 61.72 19.20
CA PHE A 163 11.39 60.74 20.22
C PHE A 163 10.14 59.91 19.87
N ALA A 164 9.38 60.31 18.83
CA ALA A 164 8.16 59.59 18.43
C ALA A 164 8.42 58.41 17.47
N ASP A 165 9.46 58.51 16.64
CA ASP A 165 9.81 57.51 15.61
C ASP A 165 10.43 56.22 16.21
N TYR A 166 11.02 56.31 17.41
CA TYR A 166 11.52 55.14 18.14
C TYR A 166 10.41 54.31 18.80
N GLY A 167 9.22 54.86 19.03
CA GLY A 167 8.09 54.12 19.60
C GLY A 167 7.45 53.18 18.58
N GLU A 168 7.21 53.69 17.37
CA GLU A 168 6.57 52.95 16.27
C GLU A 168 7.47 51.82 15.74
N GLY A 169 8.76 52.10 15.50
CA GLY A 169 9.72 51.06 15.10
C GLY A 169 9.98 50.01 16.18
N MET A 170 9.74 50.31 17.45
CA MET A 170 9.88 49.35 18.55
C MET A 170 8.63 48.48 18.73
N GLU A 171 7.43 49.01 18.45
CA GLU A 171 6.20 48.22 18.38
C GLU A 171 6.25 47.16 17.27
N ASP A 172 6.80 47.50 16.09
CA ASP A 172 7.00 46.54 15.00
C ASP A 172 7.98 45.42 15.38
N ILE A 173 9.05 45.76 16.12
CA ILE A 173 10.01 44.78 16.63
C ILE A 173 9.36 43.88 17.69
N PHE A 174 8.59 44.44 18.61
CA PHE A 174 7.85 43.65 19.61
C PHE A 174 6.76 42.78 18.97
N GLY A 175 6.09 43.26 17.92
CA GLY A 175 5.15 42.49 17.11
C GLY A 175 5.84 41.31 16.42
N SER A 176 6.99 41.56 15.79
CA SER A 176 7.81 40.53 15.14
C SER A 176 8.32 39.48 16.14
N LEU A 177 8.78 39.91 17.33
CA LEU A 177 9.23 39.02 18.39
C LEU A 177 8.07 38.20 18.96
N ASN A 178 6.89 38.79 19.10
CA ASN A 178 5.70 38.09 19.58
C ASN A 178 5.21 37.06 18.56
N ASN A 179 5.27 37.36 17.25
CA ASN A 179 5.00 36.40 16.19
C ASN A 179 6.01 35.25 16.23
N LEU A 180 7.31 35.55 16.30
CA LEU A 180 8.35 34.52 16.39
C LEU A 180 8.17 33.65 17.65
N LYS A 181 7.81 34.26 18.79
CA LYS A 181 7.47 33.53 20.01
C LYS A 181 6.28 32.60 19.78
N GLN A 182 5.20 33.08 19.16
CA GLN A 182 4.04 32.27 18.84
C GLN A 182 4.38 31.13 17.86
N ASP A 183 5.24 31.37 16.88
CA ASP A 183 5.69 30.35 15.93
C ASP A 183 6.50 29.26 16.64
N ILE A 184 7.41 29.65 17.55
CA ILE A 184 8.15 28.70 18.38
C ILE A 184 7.22 27.90 19.28
N GLU A 185 6.24 28.54 19.90
CA GLU A 185 5.25 27.85 20.73
C GLU A 185 4.39 26.88 19.89
N ARG A 186 3.99 27.25 18.67
CA ARG A 186 3.24 26.39 17.75
C ARG A 186 4.04 25.18 17.27
N MET A 187 5.37 25.30 17.14
CA MET A 187 6.25 24.17 16.85
C MET A 187 6.41 23.22 18.04
N LYS A 188 6.34 23.76 19.26
CA LYS A 188 6.43 22.94 20.49
C LYS A 188 5.13 22.26 20.84
N TYR A 189 4.01 22.97 20.67
CA TYR A 189 2.67 22.55 21.04
C TYR A 189 1.76 22.67 19.81
N PRO A 190 1.76 21.64 18.94
CA PRO A 190 0.94 21.64 17.75
C PRO A 190 -0.55 21.66 18.12
N MET A 191 -1.34 22.42 17.35
CA MET A 191 -2.76 22.63 17.65
C MET A 191 -3.69 21.57 17.06
N GLY A 192 -3.17 20.66 16.22
CA GLY A 192 -3.99 19.67 15.51
C GLY A 192 -4.87 20.29 14.42
N THR A 193 -4.41 21.38 13.80
CA THR A 193 -5.10 22.04 12.67
C THR A 193 -4.36 21.76 11.36
N GLN A 194 -5.00 21.94 10.20
CA GLN A 194 -4.36 21.66 8.91
C GLN A 194 -3.02 22.41 8.70
N ASN A 195 -2.91 23.63 9.21
CA ASN A 195 -1.69 24.44 9.12
C ASN A 195 -0.66 24.13 10.21
N ASN A 196 -1.07 23.43 11.26
CA ASN A 196 -0.22 23.03 12.39
C ASN A 196 -0.68 21.67 12.94
N PRO A 197 -0.49 20.57 12.17
CA PRO A 197 -0.92 19.25 12.56
C PRO A 197 -0.06 18.70 13.70
N ALA A 198 -0.65 17.86 14.55
CA ALA A 198 0.11 17.12 15.55
C ALA A 198 0.69 15.84 14.95
N ARG A 199 1.68 15.21 15.59
CA ARG A 199 2.23 13.94 15.07
C ARG A 199 1.24 12.78 15.24
N THR A 200 0.60 12.68 16.40
CA THR A 200 -0.48 11.72 16.70
C THR A 200 -1.52 12.37 17.60
N CYS A 201 -2.70 11.76 17.74
CA CYS A 201 -3.68 12.19 18.74
C CYS A 201 -3.13 12.11 20.18
N LYS A 202 -2.22 11.16 20.44
CA LYS A 202 -1.58 11.03 21.74
C LYS A 202 -0.69 12.23 22.05
N ASP A 203 0.12 12.67 21.09
CA ASP A 203 0.97 13.86 21.24
C ASP A 203 0.12 15.11 21.48
N LEU A 204 -1.00 15.23 20.77
CA LEU A 204 -1.94 16.33 20.93
C LEU A 204 -2.57 16.34 22.34
N GLN A 205 -2.95 15.17 22.86
CA GLN A 205 -3.46 15.01 24.22
C GLN A 205 -2.44 15.43 25.29
N LEU A 206 -1.17 15.05 25.09
CA LEU A 206 -0.10 15.38 26.04
C LEU A 206 0.20 16.88 26.05
N CYS A 207 0.08 17.54 24.90
CA CYS A 207 0.24 18.99 24.79
C CYS A 207 -0.98 19.77 25.32
N HIS A 208 -2.19 19.26 25.07
CA HIS A 208 -3.45 19.92 25.38
C HIS A 208 -4.46 18.98 26.06
N PRO A 209 -4.30 18.73 27.37
CA PRO A 209 -5.22 17.86 28.12
C PRO A 209 -6.67 18.36 28.18
N GLU A 210 -6.87 19.66 27.92
CA GLU A 210 -8.17 20.33 27.90
C GLU A 210 -8.96 20.15 26.60
N PHE A 211 -8.34 19.59 25.55
CA PHE A 211 -9.00 19.43 24.26
C PHE A 211 -10.12 18.38 24.35
N PRO A 212 -11.30 18.64 23.74
CA PRO A 212 -12.40 17.68 23.70
C PRO A 212 -12.18 16.62 22.62
N ASP A 213 -12.81 15.46 22.77
CA ASP A 213 -12.82 14.44 21.71
C ASP A 213 -13.41 15.02 20.42
N GLY A 214 -12.78 14.74 19.27
CA GLY A 214 -13.18 15.37 18.03
C GLY A 214 -12.27 15.07 16.84
N GLU A 215 -12.48 15.79 15.76
CA GLU A 215 -11.68 15.66 14.54
C GLU A 215 -10.49 16.63 14.55
N TYR A 216 -9.29 16.09 14.33
CA TYR A 216 -8.05 16.85 14.33
C TYR A 216 -7.14 16.41 13.19
N TRP A 217 -6.22 17.29 12.79
CA TRP A 217 -5.23 17.01 11.77
C TRP A 217 -3.96 16.43 12.40
N ILE A 218 -3.51 15.31 11.84
CA ILE A 218 -2.26 14.67 12.22
C ILE A 218 -1.31 14.48 11.04
N ASP A 219 -0.03 14.45 11.34
CA ASP A 219 1.07 14.26 10.40
C ASP A 219 2.16 13.31 10.98
N PRO A 220 1.91 11.98 10.96
CA PRO A 220 2.82 10.98 11.53
C PRO A 220 4.23 10.94 10.92
N ASN A 221 4.34 11.09 9.59
CA ASN A 221 5.63 11.09 8.89
C ASN A 221 6.38 12.43 9.06
N GLN A 222 5.67 13.48 9.47
CA GLN A 222 6.17 14.86 9.55
C GLN A 222 6.70 15.38 8.20
N GLY A 223 7.32 16.56 8.24
CA GLY A 223 7.95 17.17 7.08
C GLY A 223 7.03 18.20 6.44
N CYS A 224 6.45 17.88 5.29
CA CYS A 224 5.57 18.82 4.58
C CYS A 224 4.13 18.59 5.02
N SER A 225 3.55 19.51 5.80
CA SER A 225 2.18 19.37 6.34
C SER A 225 1.06 19.27 5.29
N GLY A 226 1.37 19.36 3.99
CA GLY A 226 0.43 19.21 2.88
C GLY A 226 -0.09 17.79 2.66
N ASP A 227 0.57 16.76 3.21
CA ASP A 227 0.09 15.37 3.20
C ASP A 227 -0.46 14.91 4.57
N SER A 228 -0.65 15.84 5.50
CA SER A 228 -1.40 15.61 6.74
C SER A 228 -2.84 15.20 6.43
N PHE A 229 -3.46 14.50 7.37
CA PHE A 229 -4.82 14.00 7.19
C PHE A 229 -5.63 14.13 8.49
N LYS A 230 -6.95 14.20 8.32
CA LYS A 230 -7.88 14.40 9.43
C LYS A 230 -8.31 13.06 10.04
N VAL A 231 -8.26 12.96 11.35
CA VAL A 231 -8.61 11.75 12.12
C VAL A 231 -9.53 12.12 13.27
N TYR A 232 -10.22 11.12 13.82
CA TYR A 232 -10.93 11.30 15.07
C TYR A 232 -9.98 10.98 16.24
N CYS A 233 -9.72 11.97 17.07
CA CYS A 233 -8.96 11.81 18.30
C CYS A 233 -9.90 11.57 19.47
N ASN A 234 -9.72 10.43 20.13
CA ASN A 234 -10.44 10.10 21.35
C ASN A 234 -9.53 10.30 22.56
N PHE A 235 -9.58 11.49 23.15
CA PHE A 235 -8.80 11.85 24.33
C PHE A 235 -9.35 11.20 25.60
N THR A 236 -10.66 10.95 25.69
CA THR A 236 -11.24 10.20 26.82
C THR A 236 -10.78 8.74 26.86
N ALA A 237 -10.48 8.14 25.71
CA ALA A 237 -9.90 6.80 25.58
C ALA A 237 -8.37 6.77 25.61
N GLY A 238 -7.71 7.81 26.13
CA GLY A 238 -6.25 7.82 26.29
C GLY A 238 -5.48 8.32 25.07
N GLY A 239 -6.14 9.08 24.18
CA GLY A 239 -5.51 9.72 23.02
C GLY A 239 -5.43 8.82 21.79
N GLU A 240 -6.39 7.90 21.63
CA GLU A 240 -6.46 6.99 20.49
C GLU A 240 -6.69 7.78 19.19
N THR A 241 -5.98 7.38 18.14
CA THR A 241 -6.14 7.88 16.78
C THR A 241 -7.06 6.93 16.01
N CYS A 242 -8.31 7.33 15.76
CA CYS A 242 -9.30 6.48 15.10
C CYS A 242 -9.49 6.85 13.63
N ILE A 243 -9.43 5.83 12.77
CA ILE A 243 -9.63 5.91 11.33
C ILE A 243 -10.84 5.05 10.95
N TYR A 244 -11.77 5.64 10.20
CA TYR A 244 -13.03 5.00 9.84
C TYR A 244 -12.96 4.32 8.47
N PRO A 245 -13.71 3.23 8.26
CA PRO A 245 -13.88 2.66 6.94
C PRO A 245 -14.63 3.62 6.01
N ASP A 246 -14.39 3.51 4.71
CA ASP A 246 -15.15 4.24 3.68
C ASP A 246 -16.64 3.91 3.79
N LYS A 247 -17.51 4.82 3.35
CA LYS A 247 -18.97 4.65 3.35
C LYS A 247 -19.43 3.36 2.65
N LYS A 248 -18.66 2.87 1.68
CA LYS A 248 -18.95 1.60 0.97
C LYS A 248 -18.46 0.37 1.72
N SER A 249 -17.50 0.53 2.63
CA SER A 249 -16.86 -0.52 3.42
C SER A 249 -17.38 -0.58 4.86
N ASN A 250 -18.21 0.38 5.30
CA ASN A 250 -18.83 0.39 6.62
C ASN A 250 -19.69 -0.86 6.91
N GLY A 251 -20.09 -1.60 5.86
CA GLY A 251 -20.67 -2.93 5.99
C GLY A 251 -21.91 -3.13 5.14
N VAL A 252 -22.65 -4.21 5.43
CA VAL A 252 -23.83 -4.62 4.66
C VAL A 252 -25.01 -4.87 5.59
N ARG A 253 -26.19 -4.39 5.18
CA ARG A 253 -27.44 -4.64 5.91
C ARG A 253 -27.82 -6.11 5.83
N ILE A 254 -28.51 -6.58 6.87
CA ILE A 254 -28.96 -7.97 6.95
C ILE A 254 -29.75 -8.40 5.72
N SER A 255 -29.21 -9.35 4.97
CA SER A 255 -29.72 -9.80 3.68
C SER A 255 -29.49 -11.30 3.50
N SER A 256 -30.25 -11.93 2.60
CA SER A 256 -30.02 -13.31 2.18
C SER A 256 -29.04 -13.34 1.01
N TRP A 257 -28.07 -14.26 1.04
CA TRP A 257 -27.00 -14.38 0.05
C TRP A 257 -27.02 -15.77 -0.63
N PRO A 258 -28.09 -16.15 -1.35
CA PRO A 258 -28.27 -17.53 -1.85
C PRO A 258 -27.38 -17.90 -3.04
N LYS A 259 -26.66 -16.93 -3.63
CA LYS A 259 -25.79 -17.13 -4.81
C LYS A 259 -24.31 -17.15 -4.47
N GLU A 260 -23.96 -16.84 -3.22
CA GLU A 260 -22.57 -16.78 -2.78
C GLU A 260 -22.18 -18.10 -2.10
N THR A 261 -20.88 -18.35 -2.01
CA THR A 261 -20.32 -19.62 -1.52
C THR A 261 -19.94 -19.54 -0.03
N PRO A 262 -20.46 -20.40 0.85
CA PRO A 262 -20.02 -20.45 2.23
C PRO A 262 -18.53 -20.79 2.34
N GLY A 263 -17.83 -20.15 3.27
CA GLY A 263 -16.38 -20.27 3.45
C GLY A 263 -15.53 -19.46 2.46
N SER A 264 -16.13 -18.60 1.63
CA SER A 264 -15.39 -17.66 0.79
C SER A 264 -15.27 -16.27 1.43
N TRP A 265 -14.28 -15.52 1.00
CA TRP A 265 -14.03 -14.15 1.44
C TRP A 265 -15.10 -13.21 0.92
N PHE A 266 -15.46 -12.18 1.69
CA PHE A 266 -16.44 -11.20 1.24
C PHE A 266 -15.99 -10.51 -0.04
N SER A 267 -14.70 -10.23 -0.25
CA SER A 267 -14.21 -9.68 -1.52
C SER A 267 -14.47 -10.56 -2.76
N GLU A 268 -14.66 -11.87 -2.59
CA GLU A 268 -14.96 -12.81 -3.68
C GLU A 268 -16.45 -12.80 -4.07
N PHE A 269 -17.31 -12.24 -3.21
CA PHE A 269 -18.75 -12.21 -3.47
C PHE A 269 -19.07 -11.27 -4.62
N LYS A 270 -20.16 -11.54 -5.34
CA LYS A 270 -20.55 -10.71 -6.50
C LYS A 270 -20.73 -9.22 -6.18
N ARG A 271 -21.15 -8.90 -4.94
CA ARG A 271 -21.33 -7.53 -4.45
C ARG A 271 -20.31 -7.14 -3.37
N GLY A 272 -19.40 -8.04 -3.02
CA GLY A 272 -18.45 -7.78 -1.96
C GLY A 272 -17.19 -7.09 -2.47
N LYS A 273 -16.44 -6.53 -1.53
CA LYS A 273 -15.25 -5.69 -1.75
C LYS A 273 -14.37 -5.73 -0.51
N ILE A 274 -13.07 -5.58 -0.73
CA ILE A 274 -12.10 -5.34 0.33
C ILE A 274 -12.46 -4.04 1.06
N PHE A 275 -12.24 -4.01 2.38
CA PHE A 275 -12.46 -2.84 3.20
C PHE A 275 -11.37 -1.80 2.97
N SER A 276 -11.79 -0.56 2.69
CA SER A 276 -10.90 0.60 2.57
C SER A 276 -11.15 1.57 3.70
N TYR A 277 -10.11 2.27 4.13
CA TYR A 277 -10.14 3.24 5.22
C TYR A 277 -9.80 4.62 4.67
N VAL A 278 -10.47 5.64 5.20
CA VAL A 278 -10.39 7.02 4.74
C VAL A 278 -10.18 7.95 5.93
N ASP A 279 -9.67 9.14 5.64
CA ASP A 279 -9.63 10.21 6.63
C ASP A 279 -11.07 10.64 7.01
N ALA A 280 -11.19 11.50 8.01
CA ALA A 280 -12.49 11.99 8.47
C ALA A 280 -13.25 12.84 7.43
N ASP A 281 -12.58 13.32 6.36
CA ASP A 281 -13.21 14.00 5.22
C ASP A 281 -13.59 13.05 4.07
N GLY A 282 -13.21 11.77 4.15
CA GLY A 282 -13.45 10.76 3.12
C GLY A 282 -12.36 10.65 2.06
N ASN A 283 -11.21 11.29 2.24
CA ASN A 283 -10.06 11.16 1.34
C ASN A 283 -9.25 9.90 1.66
N SER A 284 -8.61 9.35 0.63
CA SER A 284 -7.68 8.22 0.80
C SER A 284 -6.45 8.64 1.59
N ILE A 285 -6.09 7.88 2.61
CA ILE A 285 -4.88 8.10 3.40
C ILE A 285 -3.68 7.51 2.64
N ASN A 286 -2.59 8.27 2.60
CA ASN A 286 -1.34 7.80 1.98
C ASN A 286 -0.76 6.59 2.76
N MET A 287 -0.28 5.58 2.05
CA MET A 287 0.34 4.40 2.64
C MET A 287 1.58 4.73 3.49
N VAL A 288 2.31 5.79 3.14
CA VAL A 288 3.46 6.27 3.93
C VAL A 288 2.97 6.75 5.30
N GLN A 289 1.90 7.56 5.33
CA GLN A 289 1.32 8.05 6.58
C GLN A 289 0.83 6.92 7.47
N MET A 290 0.16 5.92 6.87
CA MET A 290 -0.25 4.72 7.61
C MET A 290 0.95 3.95 8.18
N THR A 291 2.03 3.77 7.41
CA THR A 291 3.24 3.10 7.89
C THR A 291 3.83 3.82 9.11
N PHE A 292 3.96 5.14 9.08
CA PHE A 292 4.46 5.91 10.22
C PHE A 292 3.51 5.87 11.41
N LEU A 293 2.20 5.96 11.18
CA LEU A 293 1.22 5.81 12.26
C LEU A 293 1.38 4.46 12.96
N ARG A 294 1.55 3.38 12.19
CA ARG A 294 1.79 2.03 12.75
C ARG A 294 3.06 1.97 13.60
N LEU A 295 4.15 2.60 13.14
CA LEU A 295 5.43 2.65 13.87
C LEU A 295 5.35 3.43 15.19
N LEU A 296 4.42 4.38 15.29
CA LEU A 296 4.21 5.21 16.46
C LEU A 296 3.15 4.65 17.42
N THR A 297 2.62 3.47 17.11
CA THR A 297 1.53 2.85 17.86
C THR A 297 2.05 1.64 18.64
N ALA A 298 1.64 1.51 19.90
CA ALA A 298 1.96 0.35 20.74
C ALA A 298 0.90 -0.75 20.64
N SER A 299 -0.38 -0.38 20.55
CA SER A 299 -1.50 -1.32 20.41
C SER A 299 -2.61 -0.72 19.55
N ALA A 300 -3.38 -1.57 18.87
CA ALA A 300 -4.53 -1.12 18.09
C ALA A 300 -5.79 -1.90 18.47
N ARG A 301 -6.92 -1.20 18.49
CA ARG A 301 -8.25 -1.75 18.72
C ARG A 301 -9.10 -1.58 17.47
N GLN A 302 -9.83 -2.62 17.10
CA GLN A 302 -10.84 -2.55 16.06
C GLN A 302 -12.04 -3.44 16.39
N ASN A 303 -13.25 -2.90 16.20
CA ASN A 303 -14.48 -3.64 16.45
C ASN A 303 -15.12 -4.08 15.13
N PHE A 304 -15.76 -5.24 15.16
CA PHE A 304 -16.54 -5.76 14.05
C PHE A 304 -17.87 -6.29 14.59
N THR A 305 -18.99 -5.80 14.05
CA THR A 305 -20.32 -6.22 14.48
C THR A 305 -20.96 -7.07 13.41
N TYR A 306 -21.31 -8.31 13.75
CA TYR A 306 -22.08 -9.19 12.90
C TYR A 306 -23.55 -9.19 13.32
N SER A 307 -24.45 -9.05 12.36
CA SER A 307 -25.89 -9.17 12.55
C SER A 307 -26.38 -10.45 11.89
N CYS A 308 -26.96 -11.35 12.67
CA CYS A 308 -27.36 -12.68 12.21
C CYS A 308 -28.88 -12.86 12.24
N HIS A 309 -29.37 -13.72 11.35
CA HIS A 309 -30.68 -14.35 11.44
C HIS A 309 -30.52 -15.84 11.14
N GLN A 310 -30.74 -16.68 12.16
CA GLN A 310 -30.52 -18.13 12.09
C GLN A 310 -29.11 -18.54 11.62
N SER A 311 -28.09 -17.77 11.98
CA SER A 311 -26.70 -17.97 11.56
C SER A 311 -25.78 -17.74 12.75
N VAL A 312 -24.72 -18.54 12.86
CA VAL A 312 -23.68 -18.48 13.89
C VAL A 312 -22.55 -17.56 13.43
N ALA A 313 -22.05 -16.75 14.36
CA ALA A 313 -20.98 -15.79 14.10
C ALA A 313 -19.65 -16.14 14.78
N TRP A 314 -19.72 -16.76 15.96
CA TRP A 314 -18.56 -17.01 16.81
C TRP A 314 -18.63 -18.40 17.44
N HIS A 315 -19.41 -18.57 18.52
CA HIS A 315 -19.56 -19.85 19.20
C HIS A 315 -20.86 -20.55 18.78
N ASP A 316 -20.80 -21.81 18.33
CA ASP A 316 -22.00 -22.61 18.06
C ASP A 316 -22.42 -23.36 19.32
N ALA A 317 -23.55 -22.95 19.93
CA ALA A 317 -24.05 -23.55 21.16
C ALA A 317 -24.58 -24.98 20.97
N ALA A 318 -24.89 -25.40 19.74
CA ALA A 318 -25.41 -26.75 19.46
C ALA A 318 -24.29 -27.79 19.36
N SER A 319 -23.13 -27.41 18.80
CA SER A 319 -21.96 -28.28 18.67
C SER A 319 -20.86 -28.00 19.71
N ASP A 320 -21.01 -26.97 20.54
CA ASP A 320 -20.00 -26.48 21.49
C ASP A 320 -18.65 -26.25 20.79
N SER A 321 -18.68 -25.65 19.60
CA SER A 321 -17.49 -25.47 18.75
C SER A 321 -17.42 -24.09 18.08
N HIS A 322 -16.23 -23.72 17.62
CA HIS A 322 -15.94 -22.45 16.92
C HIS A 322 -15.63 -22.65 15.43
N ASP A 323 -15.92 -23.83 14.87
CA ASP A 323 -15.60 -24.14 13.46
C ASP A 323 -16.32 -23.22 12.46
N LYS A 324 -17.48 -22.71 12.87
CA LYS A 324 -18.32 -21.76 12.13
C LYS A 324 -18.07 -20.30 12.53
N ALA A 325 -17.03 -20.03 13.31
CA ALA A 325 -16.66 -18.66 13.63
C ALA A 325 -16.27 -17.90 12.35
N LEU A 326 -16.53 -16.59 12.36
CA LEU A 326 -16.01 -15.68 11.36
C LEU A 326 -14.49 -15.66 11.40
N ARG A 327 -13.89 -15.47 10.22
CA ARG A 327 -12.45 -15.26 10.08
C ARG A 327 -12.21 -13.93 9.41
N PHE A 328 -11.10 -13.28 9.74
CA PHE A 328 -10.77 -11.95 9.27
C PHE A 328 -9.44 -11.99 8.52
N LEU A 329 -9.29 -11.13 7.52
CA LEU A 329 -8.01 -10.92 6.86
C LEU A 329 -7.41 -9.61 7.39
N GLY A 330 -6.19 -9.68 7.89
CA GLY A 330 -5.42 -8.51 8.33
C GLY A 330 -4.76 -7.79 7.16
N ALA A 331 -4.30 -6.57 7.41
CA ALA A 331 -3.60 -5.77 6.40
C ALA A 331 -2.21 -6.32 6.00
N ASN A 332 -1.70 -7.32 6.72
CA ASN A 332 -0.48 -8.07 6.42
C ASN A 332 -0.77 -9.39 5.68
N ASP A 333 -1.97 -9.56 5.13
CA ASP A 333 -2.45 -10.78 4.47
C ASP A 333 -2.49 -12.03 5.39
N GLU A 334 -2.46 -11.82 6.71
CA GLU A 334 -2.59 -12.89 7.70
C GLU A 334 -4.06 -13.12 8.05
N GLU A 335 -4.49 -14.38 8.01
CA GLU A 335 -5.82 -14.78 8.48
C GLU A 335 -5.86 -14.74 10.01
N MET A 336 -6.90 -14.14 10.56
CA MET A 336 -7.18 -14.06 12.00
C MET A 336 -8.50 -14.77 12.30
N SER A 337 -8.44 -15.74 13.19
CA SER A 337 -9.56 -16.55 13.64
C SER A 337 -9.46 -16.76 15.15
N PHE A 338 -10.49 -17.38 15.74
CA PHE A 338 -10.51 -17.76 17.14
C PHE A 338 -9.29 -18.61 17.55
N ASP A 339 -8.86 -19.53 16.68
CA ASP A 339 -7.82 -20.51 17.02
C ASP A 339 -6.39 -19.96 16.90
N ASN A 340 -6.18 -18.98 16.02
CA ASN A 340 -4.84 -18.49 15.69
C ASN A 340 -4.52 -17.12 16.27
N ASN A 341 -5.52 -16.36 16.74
CA ASN A 341 -5.34 -15.01 17.24
C ASN A 341 -5.99 -14.81 18.63
N PRO A 342 -5.19 -14.83 19.72
CA PRO A 342 -5.71 -14.66 21.08
C PRO A 342 -6.24 -13.24 21.36
N PHE A 343 -5.91 -12.27 20.50
CA PHE A 343 -6.32 -10.87 20.62
C PHE A 343 -7.72 -10.61 20.04
N LEU A 344 -8.30 -11.59 19.36
CA LEU A 344 -9.64 -11.52 18.78
C LEU A 344 -10.64 -12.20 19.72
N GLN A 345 -11.60 -11.44 20.23
CA GLN A 345 -12.59 -11.94 21.19
C GLN A 345 -13.99 -11.42 20.89
N ALA A 346 -15.02 -12.21 21.20
CA ALA A 346 -16.40 -11.75 21.18
C ALA A 346 -16.76 -11.07 22.51
N ILE A 347 -17.02 -9.75 22.48
CA ILE A 347 -17.52 -8.99 23.64
C ILE A 347 -18.94 -9.42 23.99
N SER A 348 -19.74 -9.69 22.97
CA SER A 348 -21.14 -10.10 23.10
C SER A 348 -21.46 -11.05 21.97
N ASP A 349 -21.98 -12.25 22.27
CA ASP A 349 -22.38 -13.23 21.27
C ASP A 349 -23.88 -13.54 21.35
N GLY A 350 -24.67 -12.86 20.51
CA GLY A 350 -26.11 -13.08 20.37
C GLY A 350 -26.49 -14.05 19.24
N CYS A 351 -25.52 -14.63 18.54
CA CYS A 351 -25.73 -15.47 17.36
C CYS A 351 -25.49 -16.96 17.61
N SER A 352 -25.15 -17.34 18.84
CA SER A 352 -24.71 -18.69 19.19
C SER A 352 -25.77 -19.79 19.05
N THR A 353 -27.05 -19.45 19.27
CA THR A 353 -28.15 -20.44 19.27
C THR A 353 -28.79 -20.65 17.90
N ARG A 354 -28.28 -19.99 16.84
CA ARG A 354 -28.80 -20.08 15.47
C ARG A 354 -30.31 -19.85 15.38
N ASN A 355 -30.86 -19.02 16.28
CA ASN A 355 -32.30 -18.76 16.40
C ASN A 355 -32.62 -17.26 16.37
N GLY A 356 -33.65 -16.89 15.61
CA GLY A 356 -34.12 -15.52 15.52
C GLY A 356 -33.07 -14.54 15.00
N TYR A 357 -33.27 -13.26 15.34
CA TYR A 357 -32.31 -12.19 15.08
C TYR A 357 -31.37 -12.00 16.26
N GLY A 358 -30.09 -11.88 15.98
CA GLY A 358 -29.05 -11.65 16.98
C GLY A 358 -27.96 -10.73 16.47
N LYS A 359 -27.07 -10.33 17.37
CA LYS A 359 -25.87 -9.57 17.04
C LYS A 359 -24.69 -10.10 17.84
N THR A 360 -23.54 -10.22 17.17
CA THR A 360 -22.28 -10.59 17.79
C THR A 360 -21.27 -9.49 17.55
N VAL A 361 -20.74 -8.92 18.63
CA VAL A 361 -19.73 -7.86 18.59
C VAL A 361 -18.40 -8.49 18.93
N MET A 362 -17.47 -8.42 17.99
CA MET A 362 -16.10 -8.89 18.14
C MET A 362 -15.17 -7.67 18.25
N GLU A 363 -14.18 -7.79 19.11
CA GLU A 363 -13.10 -6.82 19.28
C GLU A 363 -11.76 -7.51 19.02
N LEU A 364 -10.95 -6.87 18.19
CA LEU A 364 -9.55 -7.17 17.99
C LEU A 364 -8.74 -6.12 18.74
N ASN A 365 -8.04 -6.54 19.81
CA ASN A 365 -7.16 -5.66 20.58
C ASN A 365 -5.75 -6.24 20.57
N THR A 366 -4.97 -5.88 19.55
CA THR A 366 -3.69 -6.52 19.23
C THR A 366 -2.50 -5.57 19.41
N PRO A 367 -1.38 -6.04 20.00
CA PRO A 367 -0.10 -5.34 19.95
C PRO A 367 0.61 -5.52 18.58
N LYS A 368 0.13 -6.43 17.73
CA LYS A 368 0.69 -6.66 16.39
C LYS A 368 0.07 -5.69 15.40
N ILE A 369 0.64 -4.50 15.30
CA ILE A 369 0.07 -3.40 14.50
C ILE A 369 0.02 -3.71 12.99
N ASP A 370 0.90 -4.57 12.49
CA ASP A 370 0.90 -4.97 11.08
C ASP A 370 -0.39 -5.72 10.66
N GLN A 371 -1.08 -6.35 11.61
CA GLN A 371 -2.34 -7.06 11.36
C GLN A 371 -3.52 -6.13 11.09
N VAL A 372 -3.46 -4.88 11.55
CA VAL A 372 -4.57 -3.92 11.43
C VAL A 372 -4.35 -2.90 10.30
N PRO A 373 -5.42 -2.41 9.66
CA PRO A 373 -6.82 -2.75 9.90
C PRO A 373 -7.26 -4.09 9.29
N ILE A 374 -8.44 -4.56 9.68
CA ILE A 374 -9.14 -5.67 9.01
C ILE A 374 -9.49 -5.25 7.58
N VAL A 375 -9.07 -6.03 6.60
CA VAL A 375 -9.28 -5.75 5.17
C VAL A 375 -10.36 -6.63 4.54
N ASP A 376 -10.66 -7.79 5.13
CA ASP A 376 -11.72 -8.69 4.64
C ASP A 376 -12.29 -9.57 5.76
N VAL A 377 -13.42 -10.21 5.49
CA VAL A 377 -14.10 -11.16 6.37
C VAL A 377 -14.55 -12.39 5.59
N MET A 378 -14.28 -13.57 6.14
CA MET A 378 -14.75 -14.85 5.65
C MET A 378 -15.97 -15.28 6.45
N LEU A 379 -17.03 -15.67 5.73
CA LEU A 379 -18.29 -16.09 6.33
C LEU A 379 -18.51 -17.58 6.09
N THR A 380 -18.82 -18.34 7.13
CA THR A 380 -18.91 -19.81 7.07
C THR A 380 -20.34 -20.33 7.22
N ASP A 381 -21.13 -19.83 8.19
CA ASP A 381 -22.50 -20.31 8.44
C ASP A 381 -23.59 -19.53 7.70
N PHE A 382 -23.68 -19.70 6.38
CA PHE A 382 -24.80 -19.20 5.58
C PHE A 382 -25.13 -20.16 4.41
N GLY A 383 -26.27 -19.95 3.76
CA GLY A 383 -26.69 -20.69 2.56
C GLY A 383 -28.07 -21.32 2.67
N ASP A 384 -28.55 -21.55 3.89
CA ASP A 384 -29.92 -22.05 4.11
C ASP A 384 -30.96 -20.97 3.72
N PRO A 385 -32.17 -21.34 3.23
CA PRO A 385 -33.15 -20.38 2.71
C PRO A 385 -33.60 -19.30 3.71
N ASN A 386 -33.53 -19.61 5.00
CA ASN A 386 -33.96 -18.70 6.07
C ASN A 386 -32.79 -17.94 6.71
N GLN A 387 -31.56 -18.24 6.31
CA GLN A 387 -30.37 -17.57 6.83
C GLN A 387 -30.19 -16.21 6.19
N LYS A 388 -29.92 -15.23 7.05
CA LYS A 388 -29.55 -13.89 6.62
C LYS A 388 -28.44 -13.40 7.51
N PHE A 389 -27.55 -12.60 6.92
CA PHE A 389 -26.54 -11.92 7.69
C PHE A 389 -26.29 -10.52 7.15
N GLY A 390 -25.76 -9.69 8.03
CA GLY A 390 -25.17 -8.40 7.74
C GLY A 390 -24.00 -8.16 8.68
N PHE A 391 -23.21 -7.14 8.41
CA PHE A 391 -22.14 -6.76 9.31
C PHE A 391 -21.87 -5.27 9.22
N GLU A 392 -21.19 -4.75 10.24
CA GLU A 392 -20.73 -3.37 10.36
C GLU A 392 -19.26 -3.39 10.80
N VAL A 393 -18.42 -2.67 10.05
CA VAL A 393 -16.99 -2.58 10.31
C VAL A 393 -16.76 -1.33 11.15
N GLY A 394 -16.20 -1.49 12.35
CA GLY A 394 -15.85 -0.37 13.22
C GLY A 394 -14.55 0.32 12.80
N PRO A 395 -14.28 1.52 13.37
CA PRO A 395 -13.01 2.20 13.15
C PRO A 395 -11.85 1.37 13.70
N VAL A 396 -10.68 1.54 13.08
CA VAL A 396 -9.41 1.10 13.65
C VAL A 396 -8.85 2.25 14.48
N CYS A 397 -8.60 2.01 15.76
CA CYS A 397 -8.09 2.99 16.71
C CYS A 397 -6.67 2.58 17.14
N PHE A 398 -5.72 3.47 16.89
CA PHE A 398 -4.31 3.31 17.21
C PHE A 398 -3.99 4.01 18.52
N LEU A 399 -3.44 3.27 19.50
CA LEU A 399 -3.01 3.79 20.80
C LEU A 399 -1.47 3.84 20.87
N GLY A 400 -0.94 5.06 21.01
CA GLY A 400 0.49 5.37 21.08
C GLY A 400 1.07 5.34 22.49
#